data_AF-A0A399M6W9-F1
#
_entry.id   AF-A0A399M6W9-F1
#
_cell.length_a   1.000
_cell.length_b   1.000
_cell.length_c   1.000
_cell.angle_alpha   90.00
_cell.angle_beta   90.00
_cell.angle_gamma   90.00
#
_symmetry.space_group_name_H-M   'P 1'
#
loop_
_entity.id
_entity.type
_entity.pdbx_description
1 polymer ?
#
loop_
_entity_poly.entity_id
_entity_poly.type
_entity_poly.pdbx_seq_one_letter_code
_entity_poly.pdbx_strand_id
1 'polypeptide(L)'
;MPRPNDGWVCDTGAFSLIDRHFGDSLSGTFSVFDPTGAVILSRELTANILTSGISRHGKYAFCATANSPTDHGNKVFLFDLVNRIETYCVSPEAGWPDSYEVDEGTEELMAVFAEMGSFRYDIDGRFLDADRLGNAKLNSSRYDRIILAAESLLGEVGLTDERAREVLAAVQRARSLGADENPAWKPTALKVQGLAHEQLGQYPEAARVYEEALALNPKIGVKRRLAAVSKLMKAE
;
A
#
# COMPACT_ATOMS: atom_id res chain seq x y z
N MET A 1 16.51 26.86 -9.08
CA MET A 1 16.36 25.92 -7.95
C MET A 1 17.45 26.21 -6.93
N PRO A 2 17.12 26.64 -5.71
CA PRO A 2 18.11 27.04 -4.70
C PRO A 2 18.91 25.88 -4.08
N ARG A 3 18.34 24.68 -3.89
CA ARG A 3 19.07 23.53 -3.31
C ARG A 3 18.61 22.18 -3.87
N PRO A 4 19.23 21.68 -4.96
CA PRO A 4 18.94 20.33 -5.43
C PRO A 4 19.38 19.31 -4.38
N ASN A 5 18.47 18.40 -4.02
CA ASN A 5 18.69 17.33 -3.04
C ASN A 5 18.84 15.96 -3.69
N ASP A 6 18.21 15.76 -4.84
CA ASP A 6 18.21 14.50 -5.58
C ASP A 6 17.88 14.79 -7.06
N GLY A 7 18.20 13.85 -7.94
CA GLY A 7 17.97 14.04 -9.37
C GLY A 7 18.21 12.80 -10.22
N TRP A 8 17.59 12.81 -11.40
CA TRP A 8 17.62 11.71 -12.36
C TRP A 8 17.84 12.26 -13.76
N VAL A 9 18.59 11.53 -14.58
CA VAL A 9 18.84 11.86 -16.00
C VAL A 9 18.37 10.70 -16.86
N CYS A 10 17.69 11.00 -17.98
CA CYS A 10 17.26 10.00 -18.94
C CYS A 10 18.20 9.93 -20.16
N ASP A 11 17.97 8.96 -21.06
CA ASP A 11 18.86 8.68 -22.20
C ASP A 11 18.94 9.84 -23.21
N THR A 12 17.93 10.74 -23.22
CA THR A 12 17.91 11.92 -24.10
C THR A 12 18.64 13.13 -23.48
N GLY A 13 19.15 13.00 -22.25
CA GLY A 13 19.85 14.06 -21.52
C GLY A 13 18.94 15.03 -20.78
N ALA A 14 17.61 14.86 -20.86
CA ALA A 14 16.70 15.57 -19.97
C ALA A 14 16.88 15.04 -18.55
N PHE A 15 16.64 15.90 -17.56
CA PHE A 15 16.89 15.55 -16.17
C PHE A 15 15.86 16.18 -15.24
N SER A 16 15.59 15.49 -14.13
CA SER A 16 14.73 16.00 -13.06
C SER A 16 15.56 16.30 -11.81
N LEU A 17 15.11 17.28 -11.03
CA LEU A 17 15.69 17.64 -9.75
C LEU A 17 14.58 17.83 -8.71
N ILE A 18 14.91 17.51 -7.47
CA ILE A 18 14.09 17.81 -6.29
C ILE A 18 14.77 18.91 -5.48
N ASP A 19 13.99 19.88 -5.03
CA ASP A 19 14.35 20.83 -3.97
C ASP A 19 13.44 20.59 -2.77
N ARG A 20 14.01 20.20 -1.63
CA ARG A 20 13.32 20.19 -0.34
C ARG A 20 13.60 21.55 0.29
N HIS A 21 12.54 22.36 0.41
CA HIS A 21 12.64 23.75 0.82
C HIS A 21 13.28 23.91 2.21
N PHE A 22 13.73 25.13 2.52
CA PHE A 22 14.34 25.44 3.81
C PHE A 22 13.30 25.58 4.93
N GLY A 23 13.70 25.22 6.16
CA GLY A 23 12.92 25.44 7.37
C GLY A 23 12.04 24.25 7.75
N ASP A 24 11.10 24.49 8.66
CA ASP A 24 10.22 23.44 9.21
C ASP A 24 8.97 23.17 8.36
N SER A 25 8.79 23.93 7.26
CA SER A 25 7.71 23.72 6.31
C SER A 25 7.95 22.43 5.52
N LEU A 26 7.00 21.51 5.59
CA LEU A 26 6.99 20.29 4.77
C LEU A 26 6.63 20.70 3.33
N SER A 27 7.61 21.10 2.53
CA SER A 27 7.38 21.52 1.15
C SER A 27 8.57 21.21 0.25
N GLY A 28 8.32 21.16 -1.04
CA GLY A 28 9.37 20.97 -2.02
C GLY A 28 8.96 21.36 -3.42
N THR A 29 9.94 21.44 -4.31
CA THR A 29 9.74 21.66 -5.73
C THR A 29 10.31 20.50 -6.52
N PHE A 30 9.48 19.92 -7.38
CA PHE A 30 9.91 18.98 -8.40
C PHE A 30 10.06 19.74 -9.72
N SER A 31 11.21 19.63 -10.38
CA SER A 31 11.43 20.29 -11.67
C SER A 31 12.06 19.33 -12.67
N VAL A 32 11.68 19.46 -13.93
CA VAL A 32 12.25 18.73 -15.06
C VAL A 32 12.80 19.72 -16.07
N PHE A 33 13.99 19.44 -16.58
CA PHE A 33 14.75 20.28 -17.48
C PHE A 33 15.12 19.52 -18.75
N ASP A 34 15.21 20.24 -19.86
CA ASP A 34 15.78 19.71 -21.09
C ASP A 34 17.33 19.66 -21.02
N PRO A 35 18.02 19.06 -22.00
CA PRO A 35 19.48 18.97 -22.00
C PRO A 35 20.22 20.31 -22.00
N THR A 36 19.55 21.41 -22.36
CA THR A 36 20.11 22.76 -22.34
C THR A 36 19.97 23.43 -20.96
N GLY A 37 19.21 22.81 -20.05
CA GLY A 37 18.87 23.35 -18.74
C GLY A 37 17.61 24.22 -18.74
N ALA A 38 16.85 24.27 -19.84
CA ALA A 38 15.58 24.98 -19.86
C ALA A 38 14.51 24.15 -19.14
N VAL A 39 13.63 24.82 -18.39
CA VAL A 39 12.58 24.14 -17.60
C VAL A 39 11.50 23.61 -18.55
N ILE A 40 11.26 22.30 -18.51
CA ILE A 40 10.12 21.64 -19.17
C ILE A 40 8.88 21.80 -18.30
N LEU A 41 9.00 21.46 -17.01
CA LEU A 41 7.93 21.52 -16.02
C LEU A 41 8.51 21.81 -14.62
N SER A 42 7.74 22.52 -13.79
CA SER A 42 8.08 22.72 -12.37
C SER A 42 6.81 22.71 -11.53
N ARG A 43 6.82 21.96 -10.43
CA ARG A 43 5.69 21.76 -9.54
C ARG A 43 6.10 22.00 -8.09
N GLU A 44 5.49 22.99 -7.46
CA GLU A 44 5.61 23.22 -6.03
C GLU A 44 4.59 22.36 -5.26
N LEU A 45 5.07 21.71 -4.21
CA LEU A 45 4.34 20.76 -3.40
C LEU A 45 4.38 21.17 -1.94
N THR A 46 3.26 20.95 -1.25
CA THR A 46 3.06 21.26 0.16
C THR A 46 3.42 20.07 1.05
N ALA A 47 4.27 19.17 0.55
CA ALA A 47 4.83 18.05 1.29
C ALA A 47 6.25 17.78 0.79
N ASN A 48 7.08 17.19 1.64
CA ASN A 48 8.43 16.78 1.25
C ASN A 48 8.38 15.69 0.19
N ILE A 49 9.19 15.84 -0.86
CA ILE A 49 9.33 14.83 -1.91
C ILE A 49 10.26 13.72 -1.41
N LEU A 50 9.75 12.50 -1.35
CA LEU A 50 10.46 11.31 -0.88
C LEU A 50 11.32 10.73 -2.01
N THR A 51 10.75 10.61 -3.20
CA THR A 51 11.41 10.06 -4.39
C THR A 51 10.85 10.71 -5.66
N SER A 52 11.62 10.69 -6.74
CA SER A 52 11.20 11.09 -8.08
C SER A 52 11.88 10.25 -9.14
N GLY A 53 11.52 10.50 -10.39
CA GLY A 53 12.21 9.91 -11.53
C GLY A 53 11.74 10.52 -12.84
N ILE A 54 12.48 10.16 -13.89
CA ILE A 54 12.16 10.48 -15.28
C ILE A 54 12.23 9.18 -16.08
N SER A 55 11.27 8.98 -16.98
CA SER A 55 11.22 7.79 -17.82
C SER A 55 12.38 7.76 -18.81
N ARG A 56 12.72 6.57 -19.32
CA ARG A 56 13.96 6.30 -20.07
C ARG A 56 14.22 7.27 -21.23
N HIS A 57 13.20 7.66 -21.99
CA HIS A 57 13.32 8.59 -23.11
C HIS A 57 12.78 10.00 -22.79
N GLY A 58 12.41 10.24 -21.53
CA GLY A 58 11.91 11.54 -21.07
C GLY A 58 10.49 11.86 -21.52
N LYS A 59 9.66 10.84 -21.80
CA LYS A 59 8.23 11.04 -22.11
C LYS A 59 7.43 11.40 -20.85
N TYR A 60 7.80 10.83 -19.70
CA TYR A 60 7.13 11.01 -18.43
C TYR A 60 8.11 11.33 -17.31
N ALA A 61 7.60 11.93 -16.25
CA ALA A 61 8.28 12.04 -14.97
C ALA A 61 7.30 11.77 -13.83
N PHE A 62 7.82 11.39 -12.67
CA PHE A 62 7.01 11.20 -11.48
C PHE A 62 7.69 11.79 -10.25
N CYS A 63 6.89 12.06 -9.23
CA CYS A 63 7.38 12.23 -7.88
C CYS A 63 6.38 11.67 -6.86
N ALA A 64 6.88 11.26 -5.70
CA ALA A 64 6.06 10.81 -4.60
C ALA A 64 6.45 11.56 -3.32
N THR A 65 5.44 11.95 -2.54
CA THR A 65 5.60 12.75 -1.34
C THR A 65 5.49 11.92 -0.08
N ALA A 66 6.19 12.36 0.96
CA ALA A 66 6.08 11.79 2.29
C ALA A 66 4.71 12.08 2.93
N ASN A 67 4.39 11.39 4.02
CA ASN A 67 3.20 11.70 4.81
C ASN A 67 3.26 13.13 5.36
N SER A 68 2.16 13.87 5.24
CA SER A 68 2.03 15.26 5.67
C SER A 68 0.54 15.55 5.93
N PRO A 69 0.19 16.49 6.83
CA PRO A 69 -1.20 16.91 7.04
C PRO A 69 -1.79 17.77 5.90
N THR A 70 -1.07 17.95 4.80
CA THR A 70 -1.46 18.80 3.66
C THR A 70 -2.05 17.98 2.51
N ASP A 71 -2.63 18.66 1.52
CA ASP A 71 -3.25 18.02 0.34
C ASP A 71 -2.26 17.18 -0.48
N HIS A 72 -0.98 17.55 -0.46
CA HIS A 72 0.09 16.81 -1.11
C HIS A 72 0.72 15.75 -0.22
N GLY A 73 0.19 15.48 0.98
CA GLY A 73 0.69 14.42 1.86
C GLY A 73 0.36 13.03 1.33
N ASN A 74 1.37 12.15 1.30
CA ASN A 74 1.23 10.77 0.86
C ASN A 74 0.59 10.64 -0.54
N LYS A 75 1.18 11.33 -1.52
CA LYS A 75 0.71 11.35 -2.91
C LYS A 75 1.77 10.83 -3.87
N VAL A 76 1.32 10.32 -5.00
CA VAL A 76 2.12 10.04 -6.18
C VAL A 76 1.59 10.85 -7.36
N PHE A 77 2.51 11.47 -8.08
CA PHE A 77 2.25 12.34 -9.22
C PHE A 77 2.89 11.72 -10.46
N LEU A 78 2.19 11.80 -11.58
CA LEU A 78 2.74 11.51 -12.91
C LEU A 78 2.58 12.74 -13.79
N PHE A 79 3.61 13.05 -14.56
CA PHE A 79 3.68 14.18 -15.47
C PHE A 79 3.98 13.68 -16.88
N ASP A 80 3.17 14.10 -17.85
CA ASP A 80 3.47 13.96 -19.27
C ASP A 80 4.35 15.14 -19.70
N LEU A 81 5.60 14.85 -20.04
CA LEU A 81 6.58 15.86 -20.41
C LEU A 81 6.46 16.33 -21.86
N VAL A 82 5.82 15.53 -22.72
CA VAL A 82 5.55 15.89 -24.11
C VAL A 82 4.45 16.95 -24.15
N ASN A 83 3.36 16.70 -23.43
CA ASN A 83 2.23 17.62 -23.33
C ASN A 83 2.40 18.68 -22.23
N ARG A 84 3.41 18.52 -21.36
CA ARG A 84 3.75 19.42 -20.24
C ARG A 84 2.62 19.58 -19.23
N ILE A 85 1.95 18.48 -18.91
CA ILE A 85 0.83 18.45 -17.97
C ILE A 85 1.11 17.49 -16.80
N GLU A 86 0.49 17.78 -15.66
CA GLU A 86 0.29 16.79 -14.60
C GLU A 86 -0.86 15.87 -15.02
N THR A 87 -0.59 14.58 -15.17
CA THR A 87 -1.61 13.61 -15.58
C THR A 87 -2.50 13.23 -14.41
N TYR A 88 -1.90 12.99 -13.24
CA TYR A 88 -2.65 12.75 -12.00
C TYR A 88 -1.84 13.07 -10.74
N CYS A 89 -2.59 13.17 -9.63
CA CYS A 89 -2.11 13.19 -8.26
C CYS A 89 -3.03 12.29 -7.41
N VAL A 90 -2.54 11.11 -7.02
CA VAL A 90 -3.36 10.10 -6.31
C VAL A 90 -2.70 9.66 -5.01
N SER A 91 -3.52 9.14 -4.09
CA SER A 91 -2.99 8.41 -2.93
C SER A 91 -2.54 7.02 -3.39
N PRO A 92 -1.30 6.58 -3.09
CA PRO A 92 -0.79 5.31 -3.61
C PRO A 92 -1.44 4.12 -2.89
N GLU A 93 -2.35 3.42 -3.57
CA GLU A 93 -3.04 2.22 -3.08
C GLU A 93 -2.08 1.07 -2.73
N ALA A 94 -0.98 0.95 -3.48
CA ALA A 94 0.08 -0.02 -3.22
C ALA A 94 0.82 0.26 -1.89
N GLY A 95 0.73 1.47 -1.34
CA GLY A 95 1.46 1.92 -0.17
C GLY A 95 2.80 2.58 -0.54
N TRP A 96 3.84 2.33 0.24
CA TRP A 96 5.17 2.92 0.05
C TRP A 96 6.12 1.89 -0.56
N PRO A 97 6.34 1.92 -1.89
CA PRO A 97 7.29 1.04 -2.54
C PRO A 97 8.73 1.46 -2.28
N ASP A 98 9.66 0.56 -2.61
CA ASP A 98 11.10 0.83 -2.57
C ASP A 98 11.52 1.77 -3.71
N SER A 99 10.85 1.67 -4.86
CA SER A 99 11.02 2.57 -6.00
C SER A 99 9.76 2.66 -6.86
N TYR A 100 9.76 3.61 -7.80
CA TYR A 100 8.80 3.64 -8.89
C TYR A 100 9.54 3.62 -10.23
N GLU A 101 8.88 3.05 -11.24
CA GLU A 101 9.38 3.00 -12.62
C GLU A 101 8.23 3.31 -13.58
N VAL A 102 8.52 3.92 -14.73
CA VAL A 102 7.51 4.21 -15.76
C VAL A 102 7.80 3.35 -16.99
N ASP A 103 6.82 2.57 -17.41
CA ASP A 103 6.84 1.89 -18.71
C ASP A 103 6.23 2.84 -19.75
N GLU A 104 7.06 3.38 -20.64
CA GLU A 104 6.60 4.30 -21.69
C GLU A 104 5.77 3.63 -22.79
N GLY A 105 5.92 2.31 -22.94
CA GLY A 105 5.22 1.52 -23.96
C GLY A 105 3.79 1.19 -23.54
N THR A 106 3.58 0.87 -22.26
CA THR A 106 2.24 0.65 -21.70
C THR A 106 1.61 1.89 -21.08
N GLU A 107 2.39 2.96 -20.90
CA GLU A 107 1.98 4.20 -20.22
C GLU A 107 1.54 3.97 -18.76
N GLU A 108 2.24 3.06 -18.08
CA GLU A 108 1.95 2.66 -16.69
C GLU A 108 3.06 3.12 -15.73
N LEU A 109 2.65 3.56 -14.54
CA LEU A 109 3.55 3.74 -13.41
C LEU A 109 3.57 2.46 -12.55
N MET A 110 4.75 1.89 -12.37
CA MET A 110 5.01 0.71 -11.54
C MET A 110 5.46 1.14 -10.14
N ALA A 111 4.76 0.72 -9.10
CA ALA A 111 5.26 0.74 -7.72
C ALA A 111 6.01 -0.57 -7.45
N VAL A 112 7.31 -0.52 -7.16
CA VAL A 112 8.19 -1.69 -7.07
C VAL A 112 8.56 -1.99 -5.61
N PHE A 113 8.31 -3.22 -5.17
CA PHE A 113 8.66 -3.73 -3.85
C PHE A 113 9.63 -4.92 -3.98
N ALA A 114 10.69 -4.93 -3.19
CA ALA A 114 11.69 -5.99 -3.20
C ALA A 114 11.08 -7.39 -2.93
N GLU A 115 10.15 -7.48 -1.98
CA GLU A 115 9.57 -8.75 -1.52
C GLU A 115 8.21 -9.09 -2.14
N MET A 116 7.48 -8.09 -2.67
CA MET A 116 6.09 -8.25 -3.15
C MET A 116 5.97 -8.14 -4.68
N GLY A 117 7.06 -7.80 -5.37
CA GLY A 117 7.05 -7.50 -6.79
C GLY A 117 6.50 -6.10 -7.07
N SER A 118 5.97 -5.89 -8.27
CA SER A 118 5.53 -4.59 -8.75
C SER A 118 4.02 -4.54 -9.02
N PHE A 119 3.44 -3.33 -8.87
CA PHE A 119 2.02 -3.07 -9.02
C PHE A 119 1.77 -1.81 -9.85
N ARG A 120 0.72 -1.81 -10.66
CA ARG A 120 0.51 -0.82 -11.73
C ARG A 120 -0.55 0.23 -11.41
N TYR A 121 -0.28 1.43 -11.90
CA TYR A 121 -1.24 2.49 -12.12
C TYR A 121 -1.30 2.78 -13.62
N ASP A 122 -2.50 2.95 -14.17
CA ASP A 122 -2.66 3.44 -15.54
C ASP A 122 -2.28 4.94 -15.66
N ILE A 123 -2.32 5.44 -16.88
CA ILE A 123 -2.02 6.84 -17.20
C ILE A 123 -2.98 7.83 -16.51
N ASP A 124 -4.19 7.40 -16.12
CA ASP A 124 -5.17 8.22 -15.38
C ASP A 124 -4.99 8.13 -13.85
N GLY A 125 -4.03 7.32 -13.37
CA GLY A 125 -3.74 7.10 -11.96
C GLY A 125 -4.64 6.07 -11.29
N ARG A 126 -5.39 5.27 -12.06
CA ARG A 126 -6.19 4.16 -11.52
C ARG A 126 -5.28 2.99 -11.18
N PHE A 127 -5.44 2.43 -9.98
CA PHE A 127 -4.71 1.25 -9.57
C PHE A 127 -5.26 -0.01 -10.25
N LEU A 128 -4.39 -0.77 -10.92
CA LEU A 128 -4.80 -1.90 -11.76
C LEU A 128 -4.69 -3.27 -11.07
N ASP A 129 -3.90 -3.35 -9.99
CA ASP A 129 -3.42 -4.62 -9.44
C ASP A 129 -3.92 -4.89 -8.01
N ALA A 130 -5.16 -4.51 -7.69
CA ALA A 130 -5.78 -4.68 -6.36
C ALA A 130 -5.72 -6.14 -5.86
N ASP A 131 -6.20 -7.09 -6.67
CA ASP A 131 -6.20 -8.52 -6.30
C ASP A 131 -4.78 -9.06 -6.15
N ARG A 132 -3.88 -8.68 -7.06
CA ARG A 132 -2.48 -9.08 -7.03
C ARG A 132 -1.78 -8.54 -5.77
N LEU A 133 -2.09 -7.31 -5.37
CA LEU A 133 -1.59 -6.71 -4.13
C LEU A 133 -2.11 -7.43 -2.90
N GLY A 134 -3.41 -7.74 -2.86
CA GLY A 134 -4.01 -8.55 -1.79
C GLY A 134 -3.31 -9.90 -1.65
N ASN A 135 -3.10 -10.59 -2.78
CA ASN A 135 -2.37 -11.85 -2.84
C ASN A 135 -0.92 -11.71 -2.36
N ALA A 136 -0.19 -10.69 -2.79
CA ALA A 136 1.19 -10.47 -2.38
C ALA A 136 1.28 -10.18 -0.87
N LYS A 137 0.37 -9.35 -0.33
CA LYS A 137 0.31 -9.05 1.11
C LYS A 137 -0.03 -10.29 1.94
N LEU A 138 -0.97 -11.12 1.47
CA LEU A 138 -1.27 -12.42 2.11
C LEU A 138 -0.07 -13.36 2.08
N ASN A 139 0.76 -13.32 1.04
CA ASN A 139 1.93 -14.19 0.86
C ASN A 139 3.23 -13.68 1.51
N SER A 140 3.25 -12.43 1.99
CA SER A 140 4.36 -11.78 2.68
C SER A 140 5.02 -12.63 3.78
N SER A 141 6.30 -12.40 4.04
CA SER A 141 7.05 -12.95 5.18
C SER A 141 6.78 -12.22 6.50
N ARG A 142 6.22 -11.01 6.42
CA ARG A 142 5.84 -10.17 7.57
C ARG A 142 4.43 -10.49 8.05
N TYR A 143 4.31 -11.04 9.25
CA TYR A 143 3.02 -11.43 9.82
C TYR A 143 2.05 -10.24 9.98
N ASP A 144 2.52 -9.03 10.27
CA ASP A 144 1.69 -7.84 10.42
C ASP A 144 0.96 -7.49 9.11
N ARG A 145 1.65 -7.61 7.97
CA ARG A 145 1.07 -7.39 6.64
C ARG A 145 0.04 -8.46 6.30
N ILE A 146 0.31 -9.72 6.62
CA ILE A 146 -0.62 -10.82 6.37
C ILE A 146 -1.91 -10.59 7.17
N ILE A 147 -1.80 -10.27 8.46
CA ILE A 147 -2.97 -10.09 9.35
C ILE A 147 -3.85 -8.95 8.87
N LEU A 148 -3.26 -7.80 8.50
CA LEU A 148 -4.01 -6.64 7.99
C LEU A 148 -4.69 -6.94 6.64
N ALA A 149 -4.00 -7.63 5.73
CA ALA A 149 -4.58 -8.00 4.43
C ALA A 149 -5.72 -9.03 4.60
N ALA A 150 -5.53 -10.01 5.46
CA ALA A 150 -6.54 -11.00 5.81
C ALA A 150 -7.80 -10.34 6.41
N GLU A 151 -7.64 -9.40 7.33
CA GLU A 151 -8.76 -8.66 7.92
C GLU A 151 -9.52 -7.84 6.87
N SER A 152 -8.80 -7.17 5.96
CA SER A 152 -9.41 -6.42 4.87
C SER A 152 -10.25 -7.31 3.96
N LEU A 153 -9.68 -8.44 3.50
CA LEU A 153 -10.38 -9.39 2.61
C LEU A 153 -11.61 -10.00 3.26
N LEU A 154 -11.58 -10.30 4.57
CA LEU A 154 -12.74 -10.80 5.31
C LEU A 154 -13.84 -9.74 5.49
N GLY A 155 -13.54 -8.47 5.25
CA GLY A 155 -14.52 -7.38 5.21
C GLY A 155 -15.21 -7.21 3.86
N GLU A 156 -14.73 -7.87 2.80
CA GLU A 156 -15.28 -7.73 1.45
C GLU A 156 -16.60 -8.49 1.28
N VAL A 157 -17.54 -7.87 0.58
CA VAL A 157 -18.83 -8.50 0.28
C VAL A 157 -18.62 -9.55 -0.82
N GLY A 158 -19.11 -10.77 -0.59
CA GLY A 158 -19.06 -11.85 -1.57
C GLY A 158 -17.76 -12.67 -1.56
N LEU A 159 -16.98 -12.62 -0.47
CA LEU A 159 -15.82 -13.50 -0.29
C LEU A 159 -16.23 -14.97 -0.39
N THR A 160 -15.60 -15.70 -1.30
CA THR A 160 -15.87 -17.13 -1.51
C THR A 160 -15.27 -17.98 -0.39
N ASP A 161 -15.79 -19.19 -0.21
CA ASP A 161 -15.24 -20.16 0.75
C ASP A 161 -13.79 -20.52 0.41
N GLU A 162 -13.46 -20.67 -0.88
CA GLU A 162 -12.10 -20.93 -1.34
C GLU A 162 -11.16 -19.82 -0.87
N ARG A 163 -11.58 -18.57 -1.06
CA ARG A 163 -10.80 -17.42 -0.65
C ARG A 163 -10.70 -17.29 0.88
N ALA A 164 -11.77 -17.59 1.60
CA ALA A 164 -11.76 -17.64 3.05
C ALA A 164 -10.80 -18.73 3.59
N ARG A 165 -10.68 -19.88 2.92
CA ARG A 165 -9.68 -20.92 3.26
C ARG A 165 -8.25 -20.43 3.03
N GLU A 166 -7.99 -19.71 1.95
CA GLU A 166 -6.68 -19.09 1.69
C GLU A 166 -6.32 -18.07 2.78
N VAL A 167 -7.29 -17.22 3.16
CA VAL A 167 -7.11 -16.25 4.26
C VAL A 167 -6.84 -16.98 5.58
N LEU A 168 -7.59 -18.03 5.90
CA LEU A 168 -7.36 -18.84 7.10
C LEU A 168 -5.94 -19.41 7.14
N ALA A 169 -5.49 -20.02 6.05
CA ALA A 169 -4.13 -20.56 5.93
C ALA A 169 -3.06 -19.47 6.08
N ALA A 170 -3.28 -18.30 5.49
CA ALA A 170 -2.37 -17.17 5.61
C ALA A 170 -2.25 -16.67 7.06
N VAL A 171 -3.37 -16.53 7.78
CA VAL A 171 -3.36 -16.09 9.19
C VAL A 171 -2.71 -17.12 10.10
N GLN A 172 -2.96 -18.41 9.88
CA GLN A 172 -2.27 -19.47 10.62
C GLN A 172 -0.76 -19.41 10.40
N ARG A 173 -0.31 -19.19 9.16
CA ARG A 173 1.11 -18.96 8.86
C ARG A 173 1.63 -17.70 9.55
N ALA A 174 0.88 -16.60 9.56
CA ALA A 174 1.27 -15.37 10.25
C ALA A 174 1.51 -15.61 11.75
N ARG A 175 0.67 -16.44 12.40
CA ARG A 175 0.87 -16.87 13.78
C ARG A 175 2.18 -17.63 13.96
N SER A 176 2.47 -18.60 13.08
CA SER A 176 3.75 -19.35 13.10
C SER A 176 4.99 -18.51 12.76
N LEU A 177 4.83 -17.36 12.10
CA LEU A 177 5.91 -16.43 11.74
C LEU A 177 6.30 -15.47 12.88
N GLY A 178 5.67 -15.55 14.05
CA GLY A 178 6.02 -14.68 15.18
C GLY A 178 4.86 -13.87 15.77
N ALA A 179 3.64 -13.94 15.20
CA ALA A 179 2.54 -13.12 15.69
C ALA A 179 2.05 -13.59 17.08
N ASP A 180 2.17 -14.88 17.39
CA ASP A 180 1.80 -15.42 18.71
C ASP A 180 2.80 -15.03 19.81
N GLU A 181 4.05 -14.81 19.44
CA GLU A 181 5.13 -14.37 20.33
C GLU A 181 5.08 -12.86 20.58
N ASN A 182 4.34 -12.11 19.76
CA ASN A 182 4.17 -10.67 19.89
C ASN A 182 2.84 -10.33 20.60
N PRO A 183 2.86 -9.87 21.86
CA PRO A 183 1.63 -9.57 22.61
C PRO A 183 0.76 -8.49 21.96
N ALA A 184 1.33 -7.60 21.16
CA ALA A 184 0.58 -6.57 20.45
C ALA A 184 -0.22 -7.14 19.25
N TRP A 185 0.26 -8.23 18.65
CA TRP A 185 -0.32 -8.82 17.44
C TRP A 185 -1.12 -10.09 17.68
N LYS A 186 -0.76 -10.90 18.69
CA LYS A 186 -1.45 -12.16 19.00
C LYS A 186 -2.98 -12.03 19.09
N PRO A 187 -3.56 -11.04 19.82
CA PRO A 187 -5.01 -10.91 19.91
C PRO A 187 -5.66 -10.60 18.55
N THR A 188 -4.97 -9.81 17.72
CA THR A 188 -5.44 -9.46 16.37
C THR A 188 -5.36 -10.67 15.45
N ALA A 189 -4.26 -11.44 15.47
CA ALA A 189 -4.13 -12.66 14.69
C ALA A 189 -5.24 -13.69 15.04
N LEU A 190 -5.53 -13.87 16.33
CA LEU A 190 -6.62 -14.73 16.80
C LEU A 190 -8.00 -14.22 16.37
N LYS A 191 -8.24 -12.91 16.45
CA LYS A 191 -9.47 -12.28 15.92
C LYS A 191 -9.65 -12.60 14.44
N VAL A 192 -8.61 -12.38 13.62
CA VAL A 192 -8.71 -12.56 12.17
C VAL A 192 -8.87 -14.04 11.81
N GLN A 193 -8.22 -14.95 12.54
CA GLN A 193 -8.45 -16.38 12.39
C GLN A 193 -9.91 -16.75 12.71
N GLY A 194 -10.49 -16.15 13.76
CA GLY A 194 -11.89 -16.37 14.14
C GLY A 194 -12.87 -15.88 13.08
N LEU A 195 -12.58 -14.72 12.47
CA LEU A 195 -13.37 -14.19 11.36
C LEU A 195 -13.35 -15.16 10.15
N ALA A 196 -12.19 -15.74 9.85
CA ALA A 196 -12.08 -16.72 8.76
C ALA A 196 -12.84 -18.02 9.07
N HIS A 197 -12.76 -18.54 10.30
CA HIS A 197 -13.57 -19.69 10.72
C HIS A 197 -15.07 -19.40 10.68
N GLU A 198 -15.50 -18.22 11.14
CA GLU A 198 -16.89 -17.77 11.09
C GLU A 198 -17.41 -17.72 9.64
N GLN A 199 -16.63 -17.18 8.71
CA GLN A 199 -16.96 -17.13 7.28
C GLN A 199 -17.13 -18.53 6.68
N LEU A 200 -16.34 -19.50 7.14
CA LEU A 200 -16.39 -20.90 6.69
C LEU A 200 -17.46 -21.75 7.41
N GLY A 201 -18.29 -21.14 8.27
CA GLY A 201 -19.28 -21.87 9.08
C GLY A 201 -18.67 -22.75 10.18
N GLN A 202 -17.38 -22.61 10.47
CA GLN A 202 -16.64 -23.38 11.48
C GLN A 202 -16.82 -22.73 12.85
N TYR A 203 -18.06 -22.72 13.35
CA TYR A 203 -18.44 -21.99 14.56
C TYR A 203 -17.72 -22.44 15.84
N PRO A 204 -17.46 -23.75 16.08
CA PRO A 204 -16.69 -24.19 17.24
C PRO A 204 -15.26 -23.62 17.27
N GLU A 205 -14.58 -23.64 16.12
CA GLU A 205 -13.22 -23.13 15.96
C GLU A 205 -13.18 -21.61 16.10
N ALA A 206 -14.16 -20.91 15.50
CA ALA A 206 -14.32 -19.47 15.61
C ALA A 206 -14.50 -19.04 17.08
N ALA A 207 -15.39 -19.72 17.82
CA ALA A 207 -15.65 -19.44 19.23
C ALA A 207 -14.36 -19.59 20.07
N ARG A 208 -13.62 -20.69 19.88
CA ARG A 208 -12.38 -20.99 20.61
C ARG A 208 -11.34 -19.87 20.45
N VAL A 209 -11.09 -19.42 19.22
CA VAL A 209 -10.08 -18.37 18.98
C VAL A 209 -10.58 -16.98 19.40
N TYR A 210 -11.88 -16.71 19.35
CA TYR A 210 -12.45 -15.48 19.88
C TYR A 210 -12.34 -15.40 21.41
N GLU A 211 -12.57 -16.49 22.12
CA GLU A 211 -12.37 -16.58 23.56
C GLU A 211 -10.91 -16.32 23.94
N GLU A 212 -9.96 -16.94 23.24
CA GLU A 212 -8.53 -16.71 23.43
C GLU A 212 -8.17 -15.23 23.15
N ALA A 213 -8.67 -14.65 22.06
CA ALA A 213 -8.45 -13.24 21.72
C ALA A 213 -8.98 -12.29 22.81
N LEU A 214 -10.17 -12.58 23.36
CA LEU A 214 -10.78 -11.77 24.43
C LEU A 214 -10.08 -11.92 25.77
N ALA A 215 -9.55 -13.10 26.08
CA ALA A 215 -8.75 -13.32 27.27
C ALA A 215 -7.46 -12.48 27.26
N LEU A 216 -6.85 -12.31 26.09
CA LEU A 216 -5.65 -11.49 25.91
C LEU A 216 -5.98 -9.98 25.79
N ASN A 217 -7.05 -9.64 25.06
CA ASN A 217 -7.49 -8.27 24.90
C ASN A 217 -9.03 -8.19 24.91
N PRO A 218 -9.65 -7.85 26.06
CA PRO A 218 -11.10 -7.70 26.17
C PRO A 218 -11.72 -6.64 25.24
N LYS A 219 -10.91 -5.72 24.71
CA LYS A 219 -11.33 -4.63 23.81
C LYS A 219 -11.11 -4.93 22.33
N ILE A 220 -10.74 -6.16 21.96
CA ILE A 220 -10.44 -6.55 20.56
C ILE A 220 -11.66 -6.55 19.62
N GLY A 221 -12.87 -6.38 20.15
CA GLY A 221 -14.09 -6.14 19.36
C GLY A 221 -14.87 -7.38 18.91
N VAL A 222 -14.49 -8.59 19.36
CA VAL A 222 -15.13 -9.85 18.92
C VAL A 222 -16.23 -10.36 19.84
N LYS A 223 -16.54 -9.67 20.95
CA LYS A 223 -17.52 -10.13 21.96
C LYS A 223 -18.92 -10.42 21.39
N ARG A 224 -19.41 -9.57 20.47
CA ARG A 224 -20.71 -9.78 19.82
C ARG A 224 -20.67 -10.94 18.82
N ARG A 225 -19.56 -11.11 18.10
CA ARG A 225 -19.35 -12.22 17.17
C ARG A 225 -19.31 -13.55 17.91
N LEU A 226 -18.58 -13.63 19.02
CA LEU A 226 -18.57 -14.80 19.90
C LEU A 226 -20.00 -15.21 20.33
N ALA A 227 -20.79 -14.25 20.81
CA ALA A 227 -22.18 -14.54 21.21
C ALA A 227 -23.05 -15.06 20.05
N ALA A 228 -22.83 -14.57 18.83
CA ALA A 228 -23.54 -15.02 17.64
C ALA A 228 -23.14 -16.45 17.24
N VAL A 229 -21.84 -16.75 17.14
CA VAL A 229 -21.35 -18.09 16.77
C VAL A 229 -21.72 -19.13 17.84
N SER A 230 -21.66 -18.78 19.13
CA SER A 230 -22.09 -19.69 20.22
C SER A 230 -23.59 -20.01 20.18
N LYS A 231 -24.42 -19.14 19.59
CA LYS A 231 -25.85 -19.41 19.38
C LYS A 231 -26.06 -20.39 18.23
N LEU A 232 -25.29 -20.23 17.14
CA LEU A 232 -25.34 -21.11 15.98
C LEU A 232 -24.92 -22.55 16.35
N MET A 233 -23.88 -22.70 17.18
CA MET A 233 -23.45 -24.01 17.69
C MET A 233 -24.51 -24.76 18.53
N LYS A 234 -25.48 -24.05 19.11
CA LYS A 234 -26.56 -24.66 19.93
C LYS A 234 -27.80 -25.01 19.10
N ALA A 235 -27.86 -24.57 17.85
CA ALA A 235 -28.98 -24.77 16.95
C ALA A 235 -28.76 -25.97 16.02
N GLU A 236 -27.55 -26.52 15.98
CA GLU A 236 -27.17 -27.80 15.36
C GLU A 236 -27.30 -28.96 16.35
#